data_AF-A0A132A3X3-F1
#
_entry.id   AF-A0A132A3X3-F1
#
_cell.length_a   1.000
_cell.length_b   1.000
_cell.length_c   1.000
_cell.angle_alpha   90.00
_cell.angle_beta   90.00
_cell.angle_gamma   90.00
#
_symmetry.space_group_name_H-M   'P 1'
#
loop_
_entity.id
_entity.type
_entity.pdbx_description
1 polymer ?
#
loop_
_entity_poly.entity_id
_entity_poly.type
_entity_poly.pdbx_seq_one_letter_code
_entity_poly.pdbx_strand_id
1 'polypeptide(L)' 'MDNHALNFGLVFETCLAAALSYGPGLDKALRMYPLKFTWWLIAMPFSVLIFVYDEVRRYILRRNPGGWVERETYY' A
#
# COMPACT_ATOMS: atom_id res chain seq x y z
N MET A 1 8.49 1.38 -14.72
CA MET A 1 8.46 1.99 -13.37
C MET A 1 9.82 2.62 -13.15
N ASP A 2 10.00 3.85 -13.64
CA ASP A 2 11.33 4.47 -13.72
C ASP A 2 11.72 5.21 -12.43
N ASN A 3 10.81 5.25 -11.45
CA ASN A 3 11.06 5.85 -10.15
C ASN A 3 11.72 4.85 -9.19
N HIS A 4 13.05 4.77 -9.27
CA HIS A 4 13.87 3.91 -8.42
C HIS A 4 13.75 4.23 -6.93
N ALA A 5 13.54 5.50 -6.56
CA ALA A 5 13.39 5.90 -5.15
C ALA A 5 12.10 5.36 -4.53
N LEU A 6 10.99 5.38 -5.29
CA LEU A 6 9.71 4.81 -4.84
C LEU A 6 9.81 3.30 -4.65
N ASN A 7 10.42 2.59 -5.61
CA ASN A 7 10.59 1.15 -5.55
C ASN A 7 11.45 0.73 -4.35
N PHE A 8 12.53 1.48 -4.07
CA PHE A 8 13.36 1.26 -2.88
C PHE A 8 12.58 1.51 -1.59
N GLY A 9 11.80 2.59 -1.52
CA GLY A 9 10.97 2.91 -0.36
C GLY A 9 10.00 1.79 -0.01
N LEU A 10 9.35 1.20 -1.01
CA LEU A 10 8.38 0.12 -0.83
C LEU A 10 9.04 -1.16 -0.28
N VAL A 11 10.21 -1.51 -0.79
CA VAL A 11 11.01 -2.64 -0.27
C VAL A 11 11.49 -2.34 1.16
N PHE A 12 12.03 -1.15 1.39
CA PHE A 12 12.52 -0.74 2.70
C PHE A 12 11.41 -0.79 3.77
N GLU A 13 10.23 -0.28 3.46
CA GLU A 13 9.08 -0.30 4.36
C GLU A 13 8.68 -1.74 4.72
N THR A 14 8.59 -2.64 3.74
CA THR A 14 8.27 -4.06 4.00
C THR A 14 9.34 -4.76 4.85
N CYS A 15 10.63 -4.51 4.58
CA CYS A 15 11.73 -5.04 5.38
C CYS A 15 11.72 -4.48 6.81
N LEU A 16 11.44 -3.19 6.99
CA LEU A 16 11.34 -2.55 8.30
C LEU A 16 10.14 -3.09 9.08
N ALA A 17 8.98 -3.25 8.46
CA ALA A 17 7.80 -3.85 9.10
C ALA A 17 8.04 -5.30 9.55
N ALA A 18 8.75 -6.09 8.74
CA ALA A 18 9.16 -7.44 9.09
C ALA A 18 10.19 -7.43 10.23
N ALA A 19 11.21 -6.58 10.15
CA ALA A 19 12.23 -6.43 11.19
C ALA A 19 11.62 -5.99 12.53
N LEU A 20 10.61 -5.13 12.51
CA LEU A 20 9.93 -4.71 13.74
C LEU A 20 9.00 -5.81 14.28
N SER A 21 8.31 -6.56 13.42
CA SER A 21 7.38 -7.61 13.86
C SER A 21 8.08 -8.85 14.42
N TYR A 22 9.26 -9.19 13.87
CA TYR A 22 9.99 -10.42 14.23
C TYR A 22 11.31 -10.17 14.96
N GLY A 23 11.70 -8.90 15.15
CA GLY A 23 12.95 -8.53 15.81
C GLY A 23 12.95 -8.84 17.31
N PRO A 24 14.03 -9.42 17.87
CA PRO A 24 14.12 -9.72 19.29
C PRO A 24 14.17 -8.43 20.12
N GLY A 25 13.37 -8.36 21.18
CA GLY A 25 13.34 -7.21 22.11
C GLY A 25 12.29 -6.14 21.80
N LEU A 26 11.61 -6.20 20.65
CA LEU A 26 10.59 -5.22 20.29
C LEU A 26 9.23 -5.45 20.96
N ASP A 27 8.98 -6.66 21.44
CA ASP A 27 7.83 -7.02 22.29
C ASP A 27 7.79 -6.17 23.57
N LYS A 28 8.95 -5.87 24.17
CA LYS A 28 9.05 -5.05 25.39
C LYS A 28 9.02 -3.55 25.14
N ALA A 29 9.52 -3.09 23.99
CA ALA A 29 9.59 -1.67 23.67
C ALA A 29 8.29 -1.13 23.04
N LEU A 30 7.68 -1.90 22.13
CA LEU A 30 6.53 -1.47 21.31
C LEU A 30 5.33 -2.41 21.40
N ARG A 31 5.38 -3.49 22.20
CA ARG A 31 4.33 -4.53 22.29
C ARG A 31 3.96 -5.13 20.92
N MET A 32 4.94 -5.25 20.03
CA MET A 32 4.78 -5.92 18.75
C MET A 32 5.10 -7.40 18.89
N TYR A 33 4.06 -8.22 18.71
CA TYR A 33 4.15 -9.67 18.70
C TYR A 33 4.41 -10.17 17.28
N PRO A 34 5.08 -11.33 17.13
CA PRO A 34 5.27 -11.95 15.82
C PRO A 34 3.92 -12.26 15.18
N LEU A 35 3.62 -11.61 14.05
CA LEU A 35 2.41 -11.89 13.28
C LEU A 35 2.53 -13.26 12.61
N LYS A 36 1.43 -14.02 12.58
CA LYS A 36 1.37 -15.22 11.73
C LYS A 36 1.29 -14.78 10.26
N PHE A 37 1.94 -15.51 9.36
CA PHE A 37 1.94 -15.21 7.92
C PHE A 37 0.53 -15.04 7.33
N THR A 38 -0.46 -15.76 7.84
CA THR A 38 -1.86 -15.64 7.41
C THR A 38 -2.46 -14.24 7.60
N TRP A 39 -1.95 -13.43 8.52
CA TRP A 39 -2.44 -12.08 8.79
C TRP A 39 -1.98 -11.08 7.73
N TRP A 40 -0.81 -11.33 7.13
CA TRP A 40 -0.32 -10.53 6.00
C TRP A 40 -1.25 -10.65 4.79
N LEU A 41 -1.87 -11.82 4.60
CA LEU A 41 -2.78 -12.09 3.49
C LEU A 41 -4.13 -11.39 3.64
N ILE A 42 -4.55 -10.99 4.84
CA ILE A 42 -5.83 -10.29 5.04
C ILE A 42 -5.78 -8.90 4.41
N ALA A 43 -4.63 -8.23 4.44
CA ALA A 43 -4.44 -6.90 3.86
C ALA A 43 -4.31 -6.92 2.32
N MET A 44 -3.88 -8.06 1.75
CA MET A 44 -3.70 -8.23 0.29
C MET A 44 -4.95 -7.93 -0.54
N PRO A 45 -6.15 -8.48 -0.25
CA PRO A 45 -7.35 -8.18 -1.03
C PRO A 45 -7.75 -6.70 -0.97
N PHE A 46 -7.52 -6.02 0.16
CA PHE A 46 -7.77 -4.57 0.27
C PHE A 46 -6.79 -3.76 -0.57
N SER A 47 -5.51 -4.14 -0.59
CA SER A 47 -4.51 -3.51 -1.46
C SER A 47 -4.86 -3.64 -2.94
N VAL A 48 -5.32 -4.83 -3.37
CA VAL A 48 -5.80 -5.06 -4.74
C VAL A 48 -7.02 -4.19 -5.05
N LEU A 49 -7.98 -4.07 -4.13
CA LEU A 49 -9.15 -3.21 -4.31
C LEU A 49 -8.76 -1.74 -4.50
N ILE A 50 -7.82 -1.22 -3.70
CA ILE A 50 -7.32 0.16 -3.81
C ILE A 50 -6.65 0.36 -5.18
N PHE A 51 -5.82 -0.60 -5.61
CA PHE A 51 -5.16 -0.53 -6.91
C PHE A 51 -6.16 -0.52 -8.07
N VAL A 52 -7.15 -1.42 -8.04
CA VAL A 52 -8.21 -1.48 -9.06
C VAL A 52 -9.03 -0.18 -9.06
N TYR A 53 -9.37 0.35 -7.89
CA TYR A 53 -10.09 1.61 -7.78
C TYR A 53 -9.31 2.79 -8.39
N ASP A 54 -8.02 2.92 -8.09
CA ASP A 54 -7.20 3.99 -8.65
C ASP A 54 -7.08 3.89 -10.16
N GLU A 55 -6.86 2.68 -10.68
CA GLU A 55 -6.72 2.45 -12.12
C GLU A 55 -8.05 2.67 -12.86
N VAL A 56 -9.17 2.24 -12.28
CA VAL A 56 -10.52 2.50 -12.85
C VAL A 56 -10.82 4.00 -12.85
N ARG A 57 -10.52 4.72 -11.76
CA ARG A 57 -10.67 6.18 -11.70
C ARG A 57 -9.84 6.85 -12.80
N ARG A 58 -8.56 6.48 -12.91
CA ARG A 58 -7.65 7.03 -13.92
C ARG A 58 -8.07 6.67 -15.34
N TYR A 59 -8.62 5.48 -15.56
CA TYR A 59 -9.15 5.04 -16.85
C TYR A 59 -10.38 5.86 -17.27
N ILE A 60 -11.34 6.08 -16.36
CA ILE A 60 -12.53 6.91 -16.62
C ILE A 60 -12.10 8.34 -16.94
N LEU A 61 -11.12 8.88 -16.22
CA LEU A 61 -10.58 10.22 -16.45
C LEU A 61 -9.96 10.36 -17.85
N ARG A 62 -9.17 9.38 -18.30
CA ARG A 62 -8.57 9.39 -19.65
C ARG A 62 -9.62 9.31 -20.77
N ARG A 63 -10.78 8.69 -20.49
CA ARG A 63 -11.82 8.46 -21.50
C ARG A 63 -12.85 9.59 -21.60
N ASN A 64 -13.07 10.36 -20.53
CA ASN A 64 -13.98 11.51 -20.49
C ASN A 64 -13.30 12.75 -19.86
N PRO A 65 -12.44 13.47 -20.62
CA PRO A 65 -11.91 14.75 -20.18
C PRO A 65 -13.05 15.77 -20.00
N GLY A 66 -13.17 16.37 -18.82
CA GLY A 66 -14.19 17.34 -18.42
C GLY A 66 -15.40 16.79 -17.65
N GLY A 67 -15.38 15.51 -17.25
CA GLY A 67 -16.48 14.87 -16.51
C GLY A 67 -16.55 15.22 -15.02
N TRP A 68 -17.67 14.87 -14.36
CA TRP A 68 -17.91 15.09 -12.92
C TRP A 68 -16.80 14.51 -12.02
N VAL A 69 -16.22 13.36 -12.41
CA VAL A 69 -15.11 12.70 -11.71
C VAL A 69 -13.85 13.56 -11.68
N GLU A 70 -13.56 14.33 -12.74
CA GLU A 70 -12.42 15.26 -12.79
C GLU A 70 -12.67 16.52 -11.94
N ARG A 71 -13.93 16.97 -11.82
CA ARG A 71 -14.26 18.15 -11.00
C ARG A 71 -14.24 17.87 -9.50
N GLU A 72 -14.57 16.65 -9.07
CA GLU A 72 -14.72 16.30 -7.65
C GLU A 72 -13.54 15.50 -7.07
N THR A 73 -12.79 14.75 -7.90
CA THR A 73 -11.74 13.82 -7.39
C THR A 73 -10.33 14.08 -7.93
N TYR A 74 -10.14 15.20 -8.63
CA TYR A 74 -8.82 15.60 -9.15
C TYR A 74 -8.12 16.51 -8.14
N TYR A 75 -7.15 15.93 -7.43
CA TYR A 75 -6.14 16.63 -6.62
C TYR A 75 -4.76 16.17 -7.09
#